data_AF-A0A2P5LID8-F1
#
_entry.id   AF-A0A2P5LID8-F1
#
_cell.length_a   1.000
_cell.length_b   1.000
_cell.length_c   1.000
_cell.angle_alpha   90.00
_cell.angle_beta   90.00
_cell.angle_gamma   90.00
#
_symmetry.space_group_name_H-M   'P 1'
#
loop_
_entity.id
_entity.type
_entity.pdbx_description
1 polymer ?
#
loop_
_entity_poly.entity_id
_entity_poly.type
_entity_poly.pdbx_seq_one_letter_code
_entity_poly.pdbx_strand_id
1 'polypeptide(L)'
;MSSLNSTIELDLNQFFRWWMRELAFLVPDKLRELFDDHQGYLIVSPDHGQLALSYYYRGNTEALAVIPANDIGKEALKNLKAGDSRLDKAWLVLRLTGAQALARELVLPAGVKENLQQVIAYEMDRFTPFKPGQVYFSVKPLPAGTEQGQMRVLLVLALKTQLDHWYANLKAVGLTADLADFDAVVNKLEDKSGRYNLLPPELQKPESLLTRLIYGGMAGLAVILALAALVLPVWFEYLAVNELEEKTKVLSKEAKKIETLQQEIDGIVAQAKQLVDEKTAAPAIVSMLETLSASIKDDTWLTFAQYADKHWQIQGESPAASSLIGILEATDLFSNARFASPVTQDKSTDLERFK
;
A
#
# COMPACT_ATOMS: atom_id res chain seq x y z
N MET A 1 -25.43 21.96 -8.82
CA MET A 1 -26.00 21.41 -7.57
C MET A 1 -26.40 19.96 -7.84
N SER A 2 -25.66 19.01 -7.28
CA SER A 2 -26.20 17.77 -6.69
C SER A 2 -25.04 17.00 -6.08
N SER A 3 -25.14 16.86 -4.77
CA SER A 3 -24.23 16.28 -3.80
C SER A 3 -23.81 14.85 -4.11
N LEU A 4 -22.50 14.64 -4.31
CA LEU A 4 -21.84 13.35 -4.09
C LEU A 4 -21.26 13.35 -2.67
N ASN A 5 -22.14 13.24 -1.68
CA ASN A 5 -21.77 12.85 -0.32
C ASN A 5 -22.31 11.44 -0.09
N SER A 6 -21.61 10.44 -0.63
CA SER A 6 -21.74 9.08 -0.07
C SER A 6 -20.75 9.01 1.09
N THR A 7 -21.24 9.28 2.30
CA THR A 7 -20.58 8.82 3.51
C THR A 7 -20.51 7.30 3.42
N ILE A 8 -19.36 6.80 3.02
CA ILE A 8 -19.01 5.38 3.13
C ILE A 8 -18.88 5.14 4.63
N GLU A 9 -19.96 4.71 5.27
CA GLU A 9 -19.89 4.05 6.57
C GLU A 9 -19.15 2.72 6.36
N LEU A 10 -17.82 2.79 6.31
CA LEU A 10 -16.95 1.63 6.42
C LEU A 10 -17.19 1.07 7.82
N ASP A 11 -18.05 0.06 7.92
CA ASP A 11 -18.22 -0.74 9.12
C ASP A 11 -16.94 -1.56 9.34
N LEU A 12 -15.93 -0.88 9.87
CA LEU A 12 -14.60 -1.42 10.16
C LEU A 12 -14.70 -2.69 11.00
N ASN A 13 -15.69 -2.79 11.90
CA ASN A 13 -15.91 -3.97 12.72
C ASN A 13 -16.40 -5.20 11.92
N GLN A 14 -17.16 -4.99 10.84
CA GLN A 14 -17.58 -6.06 9.95
C GLN A 14 -16.42 -6.48 9.03
N PHE A 15 -15.65 -5.51 8.52
CA PHE A 15 -14.44 -5.76 7.74
C PHE A 15 -13.39 -6.52 8.55
N PHE A 16 -13.04 -6.07 9.76
CA PHE A 16 -12.06 -6.75 10.62
C PHE A 16 -12.50 -8.18 11.00
N ARG A 17 -13.79 -8.41 11.24
CA ARG A 17 -14.30 -9.77 11.51
C ARG A 17 -14.23 -10.69 10.30
N TRP A 18 -14.59 -10.19 9.12
CA TRP A 18 -14.46 -10.94 7.87
C TRP A 18 -12.98 -11.22 7.55
N TRP A 19 -12.14 -10.21 7.69
CA TRP A 19 -10.72 -10.28 7.36
C TRP A 19 -9.92 -11.16 8.32
N MET A 20 -10.21 -11.13 9.63
CA MET A 20 -9.65 -12.09 10.60
C MET A 20 -10.12 -13.52 10.36
N ARG A 21 -11.35 -13.72 9.85
CA ARG A 21 -11.83 -15.05 9.46
C ARG A 21 -11.02 -15.59 8.27
N GLU A 22 -10.67 -14.73 7.32
CA GLU A 22 -9.85 -15.11 6.17
C GLU A 22 -8.39 -15.37 6.55
N LEU A 23 -7.83 -14.59 7.49
CA LEU A 23 -6.49 -14.83 8.03
C LEU A 23 -6.39 -16.07 8.93
N ALA A 24 -7.48 -16.47 9.58
CA ALA A 24 -7.53 -17.74 10.33
C ALA A 24 -7.28 -18.96 9.42
N PHE A 25 -7.47 -18.82 8.10
CA PHE A 25 -7.13 -19.84 7.10
C PHE A 25 -5.61 -19.95 6.85
N LEU A 26 -4.85 -18.89 7.11
CA LEU A 26 -3.39 -18.82 6.90
C LEU A 26 -2.58 -19.21 8.14
N VAL A 27 -3.23 -19.50 9.28
CA VAL A 27 -2.53 -19.94 10.50
C VAL A 27 -2.00 -21.37 10.29
N PRO A 28 -0.67 -21.57 10.31
CA PRO A 28 -0.05 -22.89 10.11
C PRO A 28 -0.51 -23.90 11.16
N ASP A 29 -0.79 -25.14 10.74
CA ASP A 29 -1.22 -26.23 11.63
C ASP A 29 -0.27 -26.46 12.81
N LYS A 30 1.03 -26.23 12.63
CA LYS A 30 2.06 -26.35 13.68
C LYS A 30 1.91 -25.38 14.85
N LEU A 31 1.43 -24.15 14.59
CA LEU A 31 1.16 -23.18 15.65
C LEU A 31 -0.14 -23.54 16.39
N ARG A 32 -1.07 -24.19 15.69
CA ARG A 32 -2.31 -24.71 16.29
C ARG A 32 -2.03 -25.93 17.17
N GLU A 33 -1.09 -26.81 16.79
CA GLU A 33 -0.63 -27.96 17.59
C GLU A 33 0.10 -27.55 18.88
N LEU A 34 0.87 -26.45 18.87
CA LEU A 34 1.55 -25.95 20.08
C LEU A 34 0.58 -25.39 21.14
N PHE A 35 -0.62 -25.00 20.73
CA PHE A 35 -1.69 -24.50 21.59
C PHE A 35 -2.83 -25.51 21.81
N ASP A 36 -2.75 -26.68 21.17
CA ASP A 36 -3.70 -27.76 21.36
C ASP A 36 -3.37 -28.47 22.68
N ASP A 37 -3.93 -27.97 23.79
CA ASP A 37 -3.77 -28.49 25.15
C ASP A 37 -4.44 -29.88 25.37
N HIS A 38 -4.79 -30.59 24.29
CA HIS A 38 -5.40 -31.92 24.35
C HIS A 38 -4.32 -32.97 24.63
N GLN A 39 -4.22 -33.38 25.89
CA GLN A 39 -3.22 -34.35 26.34
C GLN A 39 -3.51 -35.80 25.91
N GLY A 40 -4.61 -36.07 25.20
CA GLY A 40 -4.98 -37.39 24.68
C GLY A 40 -6.45 -37.49 24.29
N TYR A 41 -6.86 -38.68 23.88
CA TYR A 41 -8.22 -38.97 23.39
C TYR A 41 -8.90 -39.99 24.30
N LEU A 42 -10.08 -39.68 24.80
CA LEU A 42 -10.91 -40.63 25.54
C LEU A 42 -11.89 -41.27 24.57
N ILE A 43 -11.65 -42.52 24.20
CA ILE A 43 -12.50 -43.29 23.31
C ILE A 43 -13.54 -44.03 24.14
N VAL A 44 -14.82 -43.77 23.86
CA VAL A 44 -15.95 -44.45 24.48
C VAL A 44 -16.63 -45.32 23.43
N SER A 45 -16.64 -46.63 23.66
CA SER A 45 -17.28 -47.60 22.77
C SER A 45 -18.51 -48.20 23.47
N PRO A 46 -19.71 -48.10 22.90
CA PRO A 46 -20.91 -48.68 23.49
C PRO A 46 -21.00 -50.19 23.18
N ASP A 47 -21.10 -50.99 24.24
CA ASP A 47 -21.18 -52.45 24.17
C ASP A 47 -22.33 -52.96 25.06
N HIS A 48 -23.38 -53.51 24.43
CA HIS A 48 -24.53 -54.14 25.10
C HIS A 48 -25.11 -53.39 26.33
N GLY A 49 -25.18 -52.05 26.29
CA GLY A 49 -25.73 -51.20 27.37
C GLY A 49 -24.68 -50.71 28.38
N GLN A 50 -23.42 -51.07 28.17
CA GLN A 50 -22.26 -50.56 28.88
C GLN A 50 -21.42 -49.67 27.95
N LEU A 51 -20.56 -48.86 28.54
CA LEU A 51 -19.65 -47.94 27.88
C LEU A 51 -18.23 -48.35 28.25
N ALA A 52 -17.50 -48.90 27.29
CA ALA A 52 -16.08 -49.19 27.44
C ALA A 52 -15.27 -47.91 27.22
N LEU A 53 -14.52 -47.49 28.23
CA LEU A 53 -13.64 -46.33 28.22
C LEU A 53 -12.21 -46.77 27.96
N SER A 54 -11.58 -46.17 26.96
CA SER A 54 -10.17 -46.36 26.65
C SER A 54 -9.49 -45.02 26.39
N TYR A 55 -8.25 -44.88 26.86
CA TYR A 55 -7.43 -43.70 26.64
C TYR A 55 -6.45 -43.96 25.50
N TYR A 56 -6.46 -43.10 24.49
CA TYR A 56 -5.52 -43.13 23.38
C TYR A 56 -4.56 -41.94 23.45
N TYR A 57 -3.25 -42.25 23.44
CA TYR A 57 -2.19 -41.25 23.39
C TYR A 57 -1.00 -41.77 22.58
N ARG A 58 -0.60 -41.02 21.54
CA ARG A 58 0.58 -41.29 20.70
C ARG A 58 0.71 -42.76 20.27
N GLY A 59 -0.34 -43.33 19.70
CA GLY A 59 -0.36 -44.70 19.19
C GLY A 59 -0.58 -45.79 20.24
N ASN A 60 -0.66 -45.47 21.53
CA ASN A 60 -0.98 -46.43 22.58
C ASN A 60 -2.45 -46.30 23.01
N THR A 61 -3.14 -47.43 23.20
CA THR A 61 -4.51 -47.49 23.72
C THR A 61 -4.52 -48.25 25.04
N GLU A 62 -4.92 -47.57 26.10
CA GLU A 62 -5.05 -48.13 27.45
C GLU A 62 -6.53 -48.29 27.79
N ALA A 63 -6.96 -49.51 28.14
CA ALA A 63 -8.32 -49.75 28.61
C ALA A 63 -8.45 -49.30 30.07
N LEU A 64 -9.34 -48.34 30.33
CA LEU A 64 -9.49 -47.77 31.67
C LEU A 64 -10.54 -48.53 32.48
N ALA A 65 -11.76 -48.64 31.94
CA ALA A 65 -12.89 -49.23 32.64
C ALA A 65 -14.05 -49.51 31.68
N VAL A 66 -14.99 -50.35 32.12
CA VAL A 66 -16.30 -50.49 31.51
C VAL A 66 -17.33 -50.02 32.53
N ILE A 67 -18.14 -49.04 32.15
CA ILE A 67 -19.14 -48.43 33.04
C ILE A 67 -20.55 -48.61 32.47
N PRO A 68 -21.59 -48.81 33.30
CA PRO A 68 -22.97 -48.80 32.82
C PRO A 68 -23.39 -47.38 32.43
N ALA A 69 -24.27 -47.24 31.44
CA ALA A 69 -24.77 -45.93 30.99
C ALA A 69 -25.82 -45.28 31.92
N ASN A 70 -25.64 -45.41 33.24
CA ASN A 70 -26.57 -44.99 34.29
C ASN A 70 -25.87 -44.10 35.34
N ASP A 71 -26.59 -43.66 36.37
CA ASP A 71 -26.03 -42.86 37.48
C ASP A 71 -24.84 -43.54 38.19
N ILE A 72 -24.83 -44.87 38.26
CA ILE A 72 -23.68 -45.64 38.78
C ILE A 72 -22.42 -45.41 37.93
N GLY A 73 -22.57 -45.38 36.60
CA GLY A 73 -21.46 -45.10 35.69
C GLY A 73 -20.98 -43.66 35.80
N LYS A 74 -21.86 -42.72 36.13
CA LYS A 74 -21.50 -41.32 36.38
C LYS A 74 -20.60 -41.18 37.62
N GLU A 75 -20.88 -41.91 38.68
CA GLU A 75 -20.01 -41.93 39.88
C GLU A 75 -18.68 -42.63 39.59
N ALA A 76 -18.71 -43.77 38.88
CA ALA A 76 -17.49 -44.46 38.45
C ALA A 76 -16.59 -43.55 37.60
N LEU A 77 -17.16 -42.81 36.65
CA LEU A 77 -16.44 -41.84 35.83
C LEU A 77 -15.85 -40.70 36.67
N LYS A 78 -16.60 -40.16 37.64
CA LYS A 78 -16.07 -39.13 38.55
C LYS A 78 -14.86 -39.63 39.33
N ASN A 79 -14.90 -40.86 39.82
CA ASN A 79 -13.79 -41.47 40.55
C ASN A 79 -12.58 -41.70 39.63
N LEU A 80 -12.80 -42.12 38.38
CA LEU A 80 -11.73 -42.26 37.39
C LEU A 80 -11.08 -40.91 37.06
N LYS A 81 -11.87 -39.86 36.85
CA LYS A 81 -11.34 -38.50 36.60
C LYS A 81 -10.61 -37.92 37.82
N ALA A 82 -11.10 -38.19 39.03
CA ALA A 82 -10.42 -37.79 40.26
C ALA A 82 -9.08 -38.52 40.45
N GLY A 83 -8.97 -39.76 39.96
CA GLY A 83 -7.74 -40.55 39.99
C GLY A 83 -6.74 -40.22 38.88
N ASP A 84 -7.21 -39.73 37.73
CA ASP A 84 -6.36 -39.41 36.58
C ASP A 84 -6.73 -38.07 35.93
N SER A 85 -5.96 -37.03 36.27
CA SER A 85 -6.16 -35.67 35.76
C SER A 85 -5.98 -35.53 34.24
N ARG A 86 -5.43 -36.55 33.55
CA ARG A 86 -5.32 -36.55 32.08
C ARG A 86 -6.69 -36.61 31.41
N LEU A 87 -7.68 -37.21 32.06
CA LEU A 87 -9.03 -37.41 31.53
C LEU A 87 -9.87 -36.12 31.49
N ASP A 88 -9.47 -35.07 32.23
CA ASP A 88 -10.19 -33.80 32.26
C ASP A 88 -9.94 -32.95 31.00
N LYS A 89 -8.77 -33.07 30.39
CA LYS A 89 -8.40 -32.38 29.15
C LYS A 89 -8.47 -33.26 27.90
N ALA A 90 -8.87 -34.52 28.05
CA ALA A 90 -8.94 -35.48 26.97
C ALA A 90 -10.10 -35.15 26.01
N TRP A 91 -9.84 -35.28 24.71
CA TRP A 91 -10.85 -35.09 23.67
C TRP A 91 -11.71 -36.34 23.52
N LEU A 92 -13.05 -36.23 23.61
CA LEU A 92 -13.91 -37.40 23.73
C LEU A 92 -14.40 -37.89 22.37
N VAL A 93 -14.13 -39.15 22.07
CA VAL A 93 -14.51 -39.82 20.82
C VAL A 93 -15.50 -40.93 21.10
N LEU A 94 -16.72 -40.85 20.57
CA LEU A 94 -17.68 -41.95 20.56
C LEU A 94 -17.33 -42.89 19.40
N ARG A 95 -16.92 -44.13 19.69
CA ARG A 95 -16.62 -45.12 18.66
C ARG A 95 -17.75 -46.13 18.55
N LEU A 96 -18.48 -46.09 17.44
CA LEU A 96 -19.54 -47.04 17.13
C LEU A 96 -18.97 -48.41 16.75
N THR A 97 -19.68 -49.46 17.12
CA THR A 97 -19.32 -50.84 16.78
C THR A 97 -19.98 -51.31 15.47
N GLY A 98 -19.55 -52.46 14.93
CA GLY A 98 -20.02 -53.04 13.67
C GLY A 98 -21.54 -53.19 13.51
N ALA A 99 -22.28 -53.25 14.62
CA ALA A 99 -23.74 -53.36 14.60
C ALA A 99 -24.47 -52.00 14.50
N GLN A 100 -23.76 -50.90 14.68
CA GLN A 100 -24.34 -49.56 14.89
C GLN A 100 -24.05 -48.60 13.72
N ALA A 101 -23.02 -48.89 12.94
CA ALA A 101 -22.64 -48.12 11.76
C ALA A 101 -22.20 -49.04 10.61
N LEU A 102 -22.27 -48.51 9.40
CA LEU A 102 -21.90 -49.18 8.16
C LEU A 102 -20.88 -48.31 7.42
N ALA A 103 -19.84 -48.94 6.89
CA ALA A 103 -18.93 -48.32 5.95
C ALA A 103 -19.03 -49.00 4.58
N ARG A 104 -19.07 -48.20 3.52
CA ARG A 104 -19.10 -48.69 2.14
C ARG A 104 -18.18 -47.85 1.28
N GLU A 105 -17.36 -48.52 0.49
CA GLU A 105 -16.55 -47.86 -0.52
C GLU A 105 -17.36 -47.63 -1.80
N LEU A 106 -17.29 -46.41 -2.34
CA LEU A 106 -18.00 -45.96 -3.53
C LEU A 106 -17.01 -45.38 -4.54
N VAL A 107 -17.35 -45.51 -5.82
CA VAL A 107 -16.63 -44.91 -6.95
C VAL A 107 -17.53 -43.85 -7.57
N LEU A 108 -17.08 -42.61 -7.59
CA LEU A 108 -17.83 -41.47 -8.10
C LEU A 108 -17.03 -40.72 -9.17
N PRO A 109 -17.70 -40.02 -10.11
CA PRO A 109 -17.00 -39.14 -11.04
C PRO A 109 -16.26 -38.02 -10.32
N ALA A 110 -15.05 -37.68 -10.74
CA ALA A 110 -14.23 -36.64 -10.12
C ALA A 110 -14.88 -35.24 -10.14
N GLY A 111 -15.80 -34.99 -11.09
CA GLY A 111 -16.58 -33.75 -11.17
C GLY A 111 -17.52 -33.52 -9.98
N VAL A 112 -17.73 -34.53 -9.13
CA VAL A 112 -18.60 -34.45 -7.95
C VAL A 112 -17.86 -33.98 -6.69
N LYS A 113 -16.54 -33.76 -6.77
CA LYS A 113 -15.69 -33.44 -5.61
C LYS A 113 -16.18 -32.24 -4.78
N GLU A 114 -16.64 -31.17 -5.43
CA GLU A 114 -17.12 -29.95 -4.76
C GLU A 114 -18.46 -30.14 -4.04
N ASN A 115 -19.34 -30.99 -4.59
CA ASN A 115 -20.71 -31.22 -4.08
C ASN A 115 -20.93 -32.66 -3.58
N LEU A 116 -19.86 -33.29 -3.08
CA LEU A 116 -19.83 -34.71 -2.75
C LEU A 116 -20.91 -35.11 -1.73
N GLN A 117 -21.11 -34.30 -0.69
CA GLN A 117 -22.13 -34.57 0.32
C GLN A 117 -23.55 -34.53 -0.27
N GLN A 118 -23.83 -33.57 -1.16
CA GLN A 118 -25.15 -33.41 -1.75
C GLN A 118 -25.48 -34.55 -2.71
N VAL A 119 -24.50 -34.99 -3.52
CA VAL A 119 -24.71 -36.11 -4.44
C VAL A 119 -24.90 -37.41 -3.69
N ILE A 120 -24.12 -37.67 -2.64
CA ILE A 120 -24.31 -38.86 -1.80
C ILE A 120 -25.65 -38.82 -1.06
N ALA A 121 -26.09 -37.66 -0.59
CA ALA A 121 -27.41 -37.52 0.02
C ALA A 121 -28.55 -37.83 -0.97
N TYR A 122 -28.40 -37.40 -2.23
CA TYR A 122 -29.39 -37.64 -3.29
C TYR A 122 -29.41 -39.10 -3.76
N GLU A 123 -28.24 -39.72 -3.91
CA GLU A 123 -28.07 -41.12 -4.34
C GLU A 123 -27.99 -42.10 -3.15
N MET A 124 -28.40 -41.68 -1.95
CA MET A 124 -28.28 -42.50 -0.73
C MET A 124 -29.02 -43.85 -0.85
N ASP A 125 -30.20 -43.83 -1.49
CA ASP A 125 -31.05 -44.99 -1.74
C ASP A 125 -30.47 -45.96 -2.78
N ARG A 126 -29.61 -45.48 -3.66
CA ARG A 126 -28.86 -46.28 -4.64
C ARG A 126 -27.74 -47.06 -3.97
N PHE A 127 -27.10 -46.47 -2.96
CA PHE A 127 -25.94 -47.06 -2.30
C PHE A 127 -26.29 -47.83 -1.02
N THR A 128 -27.44 -47.54 -0.42
CA THR A 128 -27.82 -48.05 0.89
C THR A 128 -29.34 -48.25 0.96
N PRO A 129 -29.84 -49.17 1.82
CA PRO A 129 -31.28 -49.35 2.02
C PRO A 129 -31.92 -48.21 2.85
N PHE A 130 -31.16 -47.15 3.19
CA PHE A 130 -31.60 -46.10 4.10
C PHE A 130 -31.90 -44.80 3.36
N LYS A 131 -32.84 -44.02 3.89
CA LYS A 131 -33.11 -42.66 3.40
C LYS A 131 -32.15 -41.65 4.05
N PRO A 132 -31.77 -40.56 3.37
CA PRO A 132 -30.84 -39.55 3.92
C PRO A 132 -31.36 -38.91 5.22
N GLY A 133 -32.69 -38.80 5.38
CA GLY A 133 -33.30 -38.28 6.61
C GLY A 133 -33.16 -39.19 7.84
N GLN A 134 -32.87 -40.49 7.65
CA GLN A 134 -32.84 -41.51 8.70
C GLN A 134 -31.42 -41.81 9.21
N VAL A 135 -30.39 -41.33 8.51
CA VAL A 135 -28.99 -41.62 8.83
C VAL A 135 -28.19 -40.34 9.02
N TYR A 136 -27.18 -40.40 9.86
CA TYR A 136 -26.04 -39.50 9.79
C TYR A 136 -24.97 -40.17 8.94
N PHE A 137 -24.33 -39.41 8.08
CA PHE A 137 -23.29 -39.93 7.20
C PHE A 137 -22.13 -38.96 7.08
N SER A 138 -20.96 -39.52 6.82
CA SER A 138 -19.73 -38.79 6.56
C SER A 138 -18.99 -39.46 5.41
N VAL A 139 -18.22 -38.67 4.66
CA VAL A 139 -17.58 -39.14 3.42
C VAL A 139 -16.11 -38.78 3.48
N LYS A 140 -15.26 -39.78 3.27
CA LYS A 140 -13.81 -39.62 3.27
C LYS A 140 -13.24 -39.97 1.90
N PRO A 141 -12.53 -39.06 1.21
CA PRO A 141 -11.85 -39.39 -0.04
C PRO A 141 -10.72 -40.39 0.22
N LEU A 142 -10.56 -41.36 -0.67
CA LEU A 142 -9.49 -42.36 -0.61
C LEU A 142 -8.38 -42.01 -1.62
N PRO A 143 -7.09 -42.23 -1.28
CA PRO A 143 -5.95 -41.73 -2.05
C PRO A 143 -5.70 -42.41 -3.42
N ALA A 144 -6.54 -43.35 -3.85
CA ALA A 144 -6.41 -44.00 -5.16
C ALA A 144 -7.68 -43.80 -5.99
N GLY A 145 -7.62 -42.97 -7.04
CA GLY A 145 -8.63 -42.98 -8.10
C GLY A 145 -8.30 -44.10 -9.08
N THR A 146 -9.14 -45.13 -9.17
CA THR A 146 -9.08 -46.08 -10.27
C THR A 146 -9.62 -45.37 -11.51
N GLU A 147 -8.74 -45.11 -12.48
CA GLU A 147 -9.02 -44.53 -13.80
C GLU A 147 -9.22 -43.00 -13.90
N GLN A 148 -8.82 -42.45 -15.06
CA GLN A 148 -8.89 -41.01 -15.35
C GLN A 148 -10.33 -40.51 -15.23
N GLY A 149 -10.58 -39.60 -14.28
CA GLY A 149 -11.89 -38.97 -14.08
C GLY A 149 -12.80 -39.64 -13.04
N GLN A 150 -12.33 -40.66 -12.30
CA GLN A 150 -13.05 -41.24 -11.17
C GLN A 150 -12.31 -41.02 -9.84
N MET A 151 -13.06 -40.99 -8.74
CA MET A 151 -12.54 -40.90 -7.38
C MET A 151 -13.18 -41.96 -6.48
N ARG A 152 -12.36 -42.59 -5.63
CA ARG A 152 -12.84 -43.51 -4.59
C ARG A 152 -13.13 -42.73 -3.32
N VAL A 153 -14.27 -43.02 -2.72
CA VAL A 153 -14.68 -42.42 -1.45
C VAL A 153 -15.19 -43.51 -0.52
N LEU A 154 -14.96 -43.32 0.77
CA LEU A 154 -15.50 -44.15 1.82
C LEU A 154 -16.70 -43.44 2.44
N LEU A 155 -17.88 -43.99 2.23
CA LEU A 155 -19.11 -43.57 2.89
C LEU A 155 -19.21 -44.29 4.23
N VAL A 156 -19.28 -43.55 5.33
CA VAL A 156 -19.58 -44.09 6.65
C VAL A 156 -20.91 -43.52 7.10
N LEU A 157 -21.81 -44.38 7.60
CA LEU A 157 -23.15 -43.98 8.04
C LEU A 157 -23.60 -44.70 9.29
N ALA A 158 -24.44 -44.05 10.08
CA ALA A 158 -25.09 -44.59 11.27
C ALA A 158 -26.56 -44.15 11.31
N LEU A 159 -27.44 -44.99 11.85
CA LEU A 159 -28.85 -44.62 12.02
C LEU A 159 -28.99 -43.51 13.06
N LYS A 160 -29.76 -42.47 12.75
CA LYS A 160 -29.97 -41.33 13.67
C LYS A 160 -30.51 -41.79 15.02
N THR A 161 -31.51 -42.67 15.00
CA THR A 161 -32.13 -43.21 16.21
C THR A 161 -31.14 -43.91 17.13
N GLN A 162 -30.17 -44.66 16.58
CA GLN A 162 -29.14 -45.32 17.38
C GLN A 162 -28.08 -44.34 17.88
N LEU A 163 -27.59 -43.45 17.02
CA LEU A 163 -26.59 -42.46 17.43
C LEU A 163 -27.15 -41.52 18.50
N ASP A 164 -28.38 -41.03 18.32
CA ASP A 164 -29.06 -40.15 19.27
C ASP A 164 -29.28 -40.86 20.62
N HIS A 165 -29.62 -42.16 20.60
CA HIS A 165 -29.75 -42.96 21.81
C HIS A 165 -28.43 -43.09 22.58
N TRP A 166 -27.33 -43.43 21.89
CA TRP A 166 -26.02 -43.52 22.52
C TRP A 166 -25.48 -42.16 22.98
N TYR A 167 -25.78 -41.10 22.22
CA TYR A 167 -25.44 -39.74 22.63
C TYR A 167 -26.20 -39.32 23.89
N ALA A 168 -27.49 -39.67 24.01
CA ALA A 168 -28.27 -39.44 25.22
C ALA A 168 -27.72 -40.22 26.42
N ASN A 169 -27.32 -41.47 26.21
CA ASN A 169 -26.69 -42.32 27.24
C ASN A 169 -25.36 -41.74 27.73
N LEU A 170 -24.51 -41.23 26.82
CA LEU A 170 -23.29 -40.49 27.19
C LEU A 170 -23.61 -39.26 28.04
N LYS A 171 -24.62 -38.49 27.63
CA LYS A 171 -25.03 -37.28 28.34
C LYS A 171 -25.57 -37.58 29.74
N ALA A 172 -26.28 -38.70 29.93
CA ALA A 172 -26.74 -39.16 31.24
C ALA A 172 -25.58 -39.41 32.21
N VAL A 173 -24.49 -39.98 31.70
CA VAL A 173 -23.23 -40.21 32.45
C VAL A 173 -22.42 -38.91 32.64
N GLY A 174 -22.82 -37.80 32.03
CA GLY A 174 -22.14 -36.50 32.10
C GLY A 174 -21.01 -36.33 31.09
N LEU A 175 -20.95 -37.18 30.07
CA LEU A 175 -20.02 -37.09 28.95
C LEU A 175 -20.69 -36.44 27.74
N THR A 176 -19.89 -35.72 26.96
CA THR A 176 -20.31 -35.09 25.70
C THR A 176 -19.26 -35.43 24.66
N ALA A 177 -19.66 -36.18 23.64
CA ALA A 177 -18.76 -36.57 22.56
C ALA A 177 -18.48 -35.37 21.67
N ASP A 178 -17.21 -35.19 21.34
CA ASP A 178 -16.76 -34.17 20.42
C ASP A 178 -16.66 -34.70 18.98
N LEU A 179 -16.37 -36.01 18.84
CA LEU A 179 -16.27 -36.72 17.56
C LEU A 179 -17.01 -38.06 17.66
N ALA A 180 -17.70 -38.48 16.61
CA ALA A 180 -18.12 -39.89 16.46
C ALA A 180 -17.41 -40.56 15.28
N ASP A 181 -16.88 -41.75 15.56
CA ASP A 181 -16.07 -42.57 14.68
C ASP A 181 -16.64 -44.00 14.62
N PHE A 182 -16.16 -44.80 13.67
CA PHE A 182 -16.59 -46.19 13.50
C PHE A 182 -15.41 -47.15 13.61
N ASP A 183 -15.56 -48.22 14.39
CA ASP A 183 -14.47 -49.14 14.72
C ASP A 183 -13.86 -49.85 13.50
N ALA A 184 -14.67 -50.18 12.47
CA ALA A 184 -14.11 -50.80 11.26
C ALA A 184 -13.30 -49.81 10.40
N VAL A 185 -13.46 -48.51 10.63
CA VAL A 185 -12.75 -47.44 9.91
C VAL A 185 -12.24 -46.42 10.92
N VAL A 186 -11.26 -46.81 11.72
CA VAL A 186 -10.73 -45.94 12.77
C VAL A 186 -10.11 -44.67 12.18
N ASN A 187 -10.56 -43.51 12.65
CA ASN A 187 -9.90 -42.25 12.39
C ASN A 187 -8.48 -42.26 12.97
N LYS A 188 -7.52 -41.78 12.18
CA LYS A 188 -6.21 -41.41 12.72
C LYS A 188 -6.39 -40.15 13.54
N LEU A 189 -6.54 -40.32 14.85
CA LEU A 189 -6.74 -39.23 15.81
C LEU A 189 -5.55 -38.25 15.90
N GLU A 190 -4.47 -38.46 15.15
CA GLU A 190 -3.37 -37.50 15.02
C GLU A 190 -3.52 -36.64 13.75
N ASP A 191 -4.02 -37.19 12.65
CA ASP A 191 -4.25 -36.48 11.40
C ASP A 191 -5.60 -35.77 11.44
N LYS A 192 -5.63 -34.46 11.72
CA LYS A 192 -6.88 -33.66 11.75
C LYS A 192 -7.53 -33.50 10.36
N SER A 193 -6.74 -33.46 9.30
CA SER A 193 -7.21 -33.18 7.95
C SER A 193 -7.98 -34.35 7.33
N GLY A 194 -7.66 -35.58 7.75
CA GLY A 194 -8.24 -36.81 7.22
C GLY A 194 -9.34 -37.45 8.06
N ARG A 195 -9.87 -36.79 9.11
CA ARG A 195 -10.91 -37.37 9.97
C ARG A 195 -12.29 -37.18 9.37
N TYR A 196 -13.14 -38.19 9.52
CA TYR A 196 -14.56 -38.04 9.29
C TYR A 196 -15.29 -37.93 10.63
N ASN A 197 -16.42 -37.23 10.66
CA ASN A 197 -17.24 -37.11 11.87
C ASN A 197 -18.68 -37.52 11.53
N LEU A 198 -19.22 -38.47 12.29
CA LEU A 198 -20.62 -38.88 12.19
C LEU A 198 -21.57 -38.02 13.04
N LEU A 199 -21.04 -37.20 13.97
CA LEU A 199 -21.88 -36.29 14.75
C LEU A 199 -22.31 -35.09 13.88
N PRO A 200 -23.61 -34.78 13.83
CA PRO A 200 -24.09 -33.58 13.17
C PRO A 200 -23.68 -32.33 13.98
N PRO A 201 -23.56 -31.15 13.33
CA PRO A 201 -23.08 -29.93 13.99
C PRO A 201 -23.95 -29.50 15.19
N GLU A 202 -25.21 -29.91 15.25
CA GLU A 202 -26.13 -29.60 16.36
C GLU A 202 -25.82 -30.38 17.64
N LEU A 203 -25.17 -31.54 17.53
CA LEU A 203 -24.79 -32.38 18.68
C LEU A 203 -23.34 -32.18 19.11
N GLN A 204 -22.56 -31.43 18.33
CA GLN A 204 -21.19 -31.09 18.67
C GLN A 204 -21.17 -30.03 19.79
N LYS A 205 -20.15 -30.10 20.66
CA LYS A 205 -19.88 -28.99 21.58
C LYS A 205 -19.64 -27.72 20.76
N PRO A 206 -20.26 -26.58 21.10
CA PRO A 206 -19.89 -25.32 20.48
C PRO A 206 -18.41 -25.09 20.76
N GLU A 207 -17.62 -24.92 19.70
CA GLU A 207 -16.21 -24.56 19.86
C GLU A 207 -16.11 -23.36 20.79
N SER A 208 -15.16 -23.42 21.72
CA SER A 208 -15.02 -22.38 22.72
C SER A 208 -14.73 -21.04 22.01
N LEU A 209 -15.65 -20.07 22.19
CA LEU A 209 -15.50 -18.74 21.60
C LEU A 209 -14.18 -18.08 22.05
N LEU A 210 -13.71 -18.43 23.25
CA LEU A 210 -12.42 -18.00 23.79
C LEU A 210 -11.25 -18.54 22.97
N THR A 211 -11.23 -19.83 22.63
CA THR A 211 -10.21 -20.43 21.79
C THR A 211 -10.18 -19.74 20.42
N ARG A 212 -11.34 -19.49 19.83
CA ARG A 212 -11.46 -18.76 18.56
C ARG A 212 -10.99 -17.30 18.68
N LEU A 213 -11.31 -16.61 19.77
CA LEU A 213 -10.86 -15.24 20.05
C LEU A 213 -9.35 -15.16 20.28
N ILE A 214 -8.76 -16.13 20.98
CA ILE A 214 -7.31 -16.19 21.23
C ILE A 214 -6.57 -16.42 19.91
N TYR A 215 -6.99 -17.40 19.10
CA TYR A 215 -6.40 -17.63 17.78
C TYR A 215 -6.59 -16.42 16.85
N GLY A 216 -7.78 -15.80 16.84
CA GLY A 216 -8.05 -14.59 16.08
C GLY A 216 -7.23 -13.39 16.55
N GLY A 217 -7.07 -13.22 17.86
CA GLY A 217 -6.27 -12.16 18.48
C GLY A 217 -4.79 -12.33 18.19
N MET A 218 -4.26 -13.56 18.22
CA MET A 218 -2.87 -13.85 17.88
C MET A 218 -2.58 -13.59 16.40
N ALA A 219 -3.48 -13.98 15.49
CA ALA A 219 -3.38 -13.64 14.08
C ALA A 219 -3.46 -12.12 13.84
N GLY A 220 -4.37 -11.43 14.53
CA GLY A 220 -4.48 -9.97 14.49
C GLY A 220 -3.22 -9.26 14.98
N LEU A 221 -2.62 -9.73 16.07
CA LEU A 221 -1.37 -9.19 16.60
C LEU A 221 -0.20 -9.40 15.63
N ALA A 222 -0.10 -10.58 15.01
CA ALA A 222 0.93 -10.87 14.00
C ALA A 222 0.84 -9.93 12.80
N VAL A 223 -0.38 -9.63 12.34
CA VAL A 223 -0.61 -8.63 11.30
C VAL A 223 -0.17 -7.25 11.77
N ILE A 224 -0.61 -6.81 12.95
CA ILE A 224 -0.30 -5.46 13.45
C ILE A 224 1.22 -5.29 13.53
N LEU A 225 1.94 -6.33 13.98
CA LEU A 225 3.39 -6.35 13.99
C LEU A 225 3.99 -6.27 12.58
N ALA A 226 3.44 -7.00 11.60
CA ALA A 226 3.89 -6.93 10.21
C ALA A 226 3.64 -5.56 9.58
N LEU A 227 2.48 -4.95 9.86
CA LEU A 227 2.12 -3.60 9.40
C LEU A 227 3.02 -2.55 10.06
N ALA A 228 3.28 -2.66 11.35
CA ALA A 228 4.23 -1.80 12.05
C ALA A 228 5.64 -1.94 11.46
N ALA A 229 6.10 -3.16 11.18
CA ALA A 229 7.41 -3.40 10.57
C ALA A 229 7.54 -2.77 9.16
N LEU A 230 6.45 -2.63 8.40
CA LEU A 230 6.43 -1.94 7.11
C LEU A 230 6.33 -0.42 7.23
N VAL A 231 5.53 0.09 8.16
CA VAL A 231 5.23 1.53 8.27
C VAL A 231 6.31 2.29 9.05
N LEU A 232 6.86 1.69 10.11
CA LEU A 232 7.91 2.32 10.93
C LEU A 232 9.14 2.78 10.13
N PRO A 233 9.76 1.98 9.24
CA PRO A 233 10.95 2.43 8.50
C PRO A 233 10.65 3.61 7.59
N VAL A 234 9.50 3.61 6.92
CA VAL A 234 9.05 4.73 6.06
C VAL A 234 8.86 5.99 6.88
N TRP A 235 8.29 5.88 8.09
CA TRP A 235 8.09 7.02 8.98
C TRP A 235 9.41 7.61 9.49
N PHE A 236 10.39 6.76 9.83
CA PHE A 236 11.72 7.23 10.23
C PHE A 236 12.46 7.91 9.08
N GLU A 237 12.31 7.43 7.84
CA GLU A 237 12.88 8.08 6.65
C GLU A 237 12.28 9.48 6.41
N TYR A 238 10.96 9.63 6.58
CA TYR A 238 10.29 10.93 6.46
C TYR A 238 10.83 11.99 7.43
N LEU A 239 11.14 11.59 8.66
CA LEU A 239 11.73 12.50 9.66
C LEU A 239 13.15 12.93 9.29
N ALA A 240 13.96 12.01 8.75
CA ALA A 240 15.32 12.31 8.29
C ALA A 240 15.35 13.24 7.05
N VAL A 241 14.39 13.09 6.14
CA VAL A 241 14.28 13.93 4.94
C VAL A 241 13.87 15.36 5.30
N ASN A 242 12.94 15.54 6.25
CA ASN A 242 12.53 16.87 6.69
C ASN A 242 13.68 17.68 7.31
N GLU A 243 14.57 17.02 8.06
CA GLU A 243 15.75 17.66 8.65
C GLU A 243 16.77 18.10 7.57
N LEU A 244 16.86 17.35 6.46
CA LEU A 244 17.71 17.68 5.32
C LEU A 244 17.11 18.80 4.46
N GLU A 245 15.79 18.85 4.32
CA GLU A 245 15.08 19.91 3.59
C GLU A 245 15.20 21.27 4.31
N GLU A 246 15.24 21.25 5.65
CA GLU A 246 15.48 22.45 6.45
C GLU A 246 16.93 22.96 6.29
N LYS A 247 17.92 22.06 6.27
CA LYS A 247 19.33 22.41 6.05
C LYS A 247 19.59 22.96 4.64
N THR A 248 18.89 22.48 3.62
CA THR A 248 19.05 22.97 2.23
C THR A 248 18.39 24.34 2.00
N LYS A 249 17.28 24.65 2.70
CA LYS A 249 16.65 25.98 2.66
C LYS A 249 17.59 27.09 3.13
N VAL A 250 18.43 26.82 4.12
CA VAL A 250 19.37 27.79 4.67
C VAL A 250 20.48 28.13 3.66
N LEU A 251 21.06 27.15 2.97
CA LEU A 251 22.11 27.41 1.96
C LEU A 251 21.58 28.11 0.71
N SER A 252 20.36 27.81 0.26
CA SER A 252 19.75 28.48 -0.91
C SER A 252 19.53 29.98 -0.68
N LYS A 253 19.26 30.38 0.57
CA LYS A 253 19.06 31.78 0.96
C LYS A 253 20.37 32.57 0.97
N GLU A 254 21.49 31.90 1.21
CA GLU A 254 22.82 32.50 1.22
C GLU A 254 23.39 32.65 -0.20
N ALA A 255 23.16 31.66 -1.08
CA ALA A 255 23.50 31.77 -2.51
C ALA A 255 22.75 32.93 -3.21
N LYS A 256 21.48 33.15 -2.85
CA LYS A 256 20.67 34.24 -3.41
C LYS A 256 21.17 35.64 -3.02
N LYS A 257 21.90 35.78 -1.91
CA LYS A 257 22.58 37.04 -1.52
C LYS A 257 23.81 37.32 -2.38
N ILE A 258 24.51 36.28 -2.82
CA ILE A 258 25.70 36.41 -3.65
C ILE A 258 25.32 36.89 -5.05
N GLU A 259 24.21 36.39 -5.60
CA GLU A 259 23.70 36.79 -6.90
C GLU A 259 23.26 38.26 -6.93
N THR A 260 22.61 38.76 -5.86
CA THR A 260 22.24 40.18 -5.74
C THR A 260 23.45 41.12 -5.63
N LEU A 261 24.52 40.69 -4.97
CA LEU A 261 25.75 41.49 -4.85
C LEU A 261 26.51 41.58 -6.18
N GLN A 262 26.52 40.52 -6.99
CA GLN A 262 27.09 40.57 -8.34
C GLN A 262 26.33 41.56 -9.24
N GLN A 263 24.99 41.58 -9.16
CA GLN A 263 24.17 42.52 -9.93
C GLN A 263 24.40 43.99 -9.54
N GLU A 264 24.63 44.27 -8.24
CA GLU A 264 25.00 45.62 -7.79
C GLU A 264 26.37 46.05 -8.33
N ILE A 265 27.35 45.14 -8.35
CA ILE A 265 28.69 45.41 -8.90
C ILE A 265 28.61 45.73 -10.40
N ASP A 266 27.88 44.92 -11.17
CA ASP A 266 27.72 45.14 -12.61
C ASP A 266 27.01 46.48 -12.92
N GLY A 267 26.03 46.86 -12.09
CA GLY A 267 25.34 48.15 -12.20
C GLY A 267 26.26 49.35 -11.96
N ILE A 268 27.15 49.29 -10.98
CA ILE A 268 28.10 50.37 -10.68
C ILE A 268 29.14 50.51 -11.80
N VAL A 269 29.63 49.40 -12.35
CA VAL A 269 30.59 49.41 -13.46
C VAL A 269 29.98 50.04 -14.73
N ALA A 270 28.71 49.74 -15.02
CA ALA A 270 28.00 50.32 -16.16
C ALA A 270 27.85 51.85 -16.04
N GLN A 271 27.48 52.36 -14.86
CA GLN A 271 27.35 53.80 -14.61
C GLN A 271 28.69 54.54 -14.71
N ALA A 272 29.77 53.94 -14.15
CA ALA A 272 31.11 54.52 -14.24
C ALA A 272 31.57 54.63 -15.70
N LYS A 273 31.26 53.63 -16.54
CA LYS A 273 31.62 53.63 -17.96
C LYS A 273 30.89 54.73 -18.74
N GLN A 274 29.60 54.93 -18.48
CA GLN A 274 28.79 55.96 -19.12
C GLN A 274 29.29 57.39 -18.79
N LEU A 275 29.71 57.63 -17.54
CA LEU A 275 30.27 58.92 -17.12
C LEU A 275 31.64 59.21 -17.74
N VAL A 276 32.45 58.16 -17.97
CA VAL A 276 33.73 58.28 -18.68
C VAL A 276 33.50 58.62 -20.15
N ASP A 277 32.55 57.97 -20.81
CA ASP A 277 32.22 58.24 -22.22
C ASP A 277 31.72 59.69 -22.43
N GLU A 278 30.90 60.22 -21.52
CA GLU A 278 30.45 61.62 -21.57
C GLU A 278 31.60 62.62 -21.34
N LYS A 279 32.53 62.35 -20.42
CA LYS A 279 33.69 63.23 -20.20
C LYS A 279 34.69 63.24 -21.35
N THR A 280 34.84 62.12 -22.05
CA THR A 280 35.83 61.97 -23.13
C THR A 280 35.34 62.58 -24.46
N ALA A 281 34.05 62.91 -24.58
CA ALA A 281 33.47 63.56 -25.76
C ALA A 281 33.70 65.08 -25.84
N ALA A 282 34.06 65.73 -24.74
CA ALA A 282 34.26 67.18 -24.64
C ALA A 282 35.59 67.78 -25.22
N PRO A 283 36.70 67.05 -25.45
CA PRO A 283 37.96 67.64 -25.92
C PRO A 283 37.93 68.22 -27.35
N ALA A 284 36.94 67.87 -28.19
CA ALA A 284 36.93 68.25 -29.61
C ALA A 284 36.48 69.70 -29.88
N ILE A 285 35.70 70.31 -28.98
CA ILE A 285 35.10 71.64 -29.22
C ILE A 285 36.18 72.74 -29.18
N VAL A 286 37.16 72.62 -28.29
CA VAL A 286 38.24 73.61 -28.13
C VAL A 286 39.18 73.59 -29.34
N SER A 287 39.57 72.39 -29.82
CA SER A 287 40.39 72.25 -31.02
C SER A 287 39.68 72.70 -32.30
N MET A 288 38.36 72.51 -32.38
CA MET A 288 37.56 73.00 -33.51
C MET A 288 37.47 74.53 -33.54
N LEU A 289 37.32 75.17 -32.38
CA LEU A 289 37.31 76.64 -32.25
C LEU A 289 38.65 77.26 -32.64
N GLU A 290 39.76 76.68 -32.19
CA GLU A 290 41.11 77.13 -32.57
C GLU A 290 41.34 77.03 -34.08
N THR A 291 40.90 75.93 -34.68
CA THR A 291 41.00 75.73 -36.14
C THR A 291 40.14 76.73 -36.91
N LEU A 292 38.92 77.03 -36.43
CA LEU A 292 38.06 78.07 -37.01
C LEU A 292 38.69 79.44 -36.91
N SER A 293 39.26 79.81 -35.75
CA SER A 293 39.90 81.11 -35.58
C SER A 293 41.16 81.24 -36.41
N ALA A 294 41.92 80.16 -36.62
CA ALA A 294 43.14 80.18 -37.43
C ALA A 294 42.86 80.24 -38.94
N SER A 295 41.71 79.72 -39.39
CA SER A 295 41.38 79.59 -40.82
C SER A 295 40.66 80.81 -41.40
N ILE A 296 39.99 81.59 -40.56
CA ILE A 296 39.27 82.81 -40.98
C ILE A 296 40.26 83.97 -41.02
N LYS A 297 40.38 84.62 -42.19
CA LYS A 297 41.21 85.81 -42.37
C LYS A 297 40.60 87.02 -41.66
N ASP A 298 41.44 88.01 -41.33
CA ASP A 298 41.05 89.26 -40.63
C ASP A 298 40.02 90.14 -41.39
N ASP A 299 39.60 89.74 -42.60
CA ASP A 299 38.62 90.43 -43.42
C ASP A 299 37.18 89.87 -43.27
N THR A 300 36.98 88.84 -42.44
CA THR A 300 35.70 88.15 -42.27
C THR A 300 35.23 88.18 -40.81
N TRP A 301 33.98 88.57 -40.59
CA TRP A 301 33.40 88.76 -39.26
C TRP A 301 32.33 87.71 -38.98
N LEU A 302 32.42 87.01 -37.84
CA LEU A 302 31.38 86.08 -37.40
C LEU A 302 30.44 86.77 -36.40
N THR A 303 29.15 86.76 -36.70
CA THR A 303 28.12 87.30 -35.79
C THR A 303 27.51 86.20 -34.93
N PHE A 304 27.47 84.97 -35.42
CA PHE A 304 26.88 83.85 -34.71
C PHE A 304 27.63 82.55 -35.04
N ALA A 305 27.97 81.78 -34.01
CA ALA A 305 28.53 80.44 -34.15
C ALA A 305 27.89 79.52 -33.11
N GLN A 306 27.32 78.40 -33.55
CA GLN A 306 26.67 77.43 -32.67
C GLN A 306 27.10 76.01 -33.05
N TYR A 307 27.41 75.21 -32.03
CA TYR A 307 27.66 73.77 -32.17
C TYR A 307 26.53 72.99 -31.52
N ALA A 308 25.83 72.17 -32.31
CA ALA A 308 24.77 71.28 -31.84
C ALA A 308 24.78 69.99 -32.67
N ASP A 309 24.55 68.84 -32.02
CA ASP A 309 24.41 67.54 -32.69
C ASP A 309 25.52 67.21 -33.71
N LYS A 310 26.78 67.53 -33.38
CA LYS A 310 27.96 67.36 -34.24
C LYS A 310 27.97 68.21 -35.52
N HIS A 311 27.12 69.23 -35.62
CA HIS A 311 27.09 70.18 -36.71
C HIS A 311 27.44 71.59 -36.21
N TRP A 312 28.28 72.30 -36.97
CA TRP A 312 28.58 73.70 -36.74
C TRP A 312 27.72 74.57 -37.67
N GLN A 313 27.04 75.56 -37.10
CA GLN A 313 26.35 76.61 -37.84
C GLN A 313 27.05 77.92 -37.58
N ILE A 314 27.43 78.61 -38.66
CA ILE A 314 28.22 79.84 -38.59
C ILE A 314 27.54 80.89 -39.48
N GLN A 315 27.35 82.09 -38.96
CA GLN A 315 26.77 83.21 -39.68
C GLN A 315 27.68 84.44 -39.54
N GLY A 316 27.89 85.14 -40.64
CA GLY A 316 28.80 86.27 -40.68
C GLY A 316 28.73 87.07 -41.98
N GLU A 317 29.70 87.96 -42.13
CA GLU A 317 29.87 88.82 -43.29
C GLU A 317 31.32 88.69 -43.79
N SER A 318 31.48 88.50 -45.10
CA SER A 318 32.79 88.31 -45.74
C SER A 318 32.83 89.00 -47.11
N PRO A 319 33.99 89.52 -47.56
CA PRO A 319 34.15 90.06 -48.91
C PRO A 319 33.95 89.00 -50.01
N ALA A 320 34.14 87.72 -49.69
CA ALA A 320 34.00 86.61 -50.63
C ALA A 320 33.49 85.36 -49.92
N ALA A 321 32.19 85.33 -49.59
CA ALA A 321 31.58 84.24 -48.82
C ALA A 321 31.70 82.89 -49.52
N SER A 322 31.62 82.87 -50.85
CA SER A 322 31.77 81.64 -51.65
C SER A 322 33.15 80.98 -51.53
N SER A 323 34.19 81.76 -51.21
CA SER A 323 35.55 81.24 -51.04
C SER A 323 35.78 80.58 -49.67
N LEU A 324 34.96 80.94 -48.66
CA LEU A 324 35.04 80.39 -47.31
C LEU A 324 34.67 78.91 -47.24
N ILE A 325 33.72 78.45 -48.05
CA ILE A 325 33.36 77.02 -48.14
C ILE A 325 34.59 76.20 -48.51
N GLY A 326 35.35 76.63 -49.52
CA GLY A 326 36.55 75.92 -49.97
C GLY A 326 37.69 75.94 -48.94
N ILE A 327 37.84 77.01 -48.16
CA ILE A 327 38.85 77.11 -47.10
C ILE A 327 38.48 76.20 -45.92
N LEU A 328 37.21 76.16 -45.53
CA LEU A 328 36.74 75.33 -44.43
C LEU A 328 36.83 73.84 -44.78
N GLU A 329 36.43 73.43 -46.00
CA GLU A 329 36.54 72.02 -46.44
C GLU A 329 37.99 71.55 -46.68
N ALA A 330 38.95 72.47 -46.83
CA ALA A 330 40.37 72.11 -46.94
C ALA A 330 40.97 71.64 -45.61
N THR A 331 40.23 71.75 -44.50
CA THR A 331 40.70 71.35 -43.18
C THR A 331 40.14 69.98 -42.79
N ASP A 332 40.98 69.05 -42.30
CA ASP A 332 40.59 67.68 -41.96
C ASP A 332 39.48 67.56 -40.88
N LEU A 333 39.14 68.67 -40.22
CA LEU A 333 38.14 68.75 -39.15
C LEU A 333 36.73 69.16 -39.64
N PHE A 334 36.59 69.75 -40.84
CA PHE A 334 35.31 70.20 -41.38
C PHE A 334 35.04 69.54 -42.73
N SER A 335 33.87 68.93 -42.89
CA SER A 335 33.45 68.29 -44.14
C SER A 335 32.00 68.64 -44.48
N ASN A 336 31.69 68.74 -45.78
CA ASN A 336 30.36 69.10 -46.29
C ASN A 336 29.88 70.51 -45.89
N ALA A 337 30.71 71.53 -46.07
CA ALA A 337 30.30 72.91 -45.83
C ALA A 337 29.34 73.38 -46.93
N ARG A 338 28.17 73.89 -46.54
CA ARG A 338 27.13 74.35 -47.48
C ARG A 338 26.44 75.57 -46.90
N PHE A 339 26.00 76.48 -47.77
CA PHE A 339 25.16 77.59 -47.35
C PHE A 339 23.79 77.08 -46.91
N ALA A 340 23.40 77.42 -45.68
CA ALA A 340 22.06 77.18 -45.17
C ALA A 340 21.06 78.23 -45.69
N SER A 341 21.54 79.37 -46.19
CA SER A 341 20.72 80.42 -46.80
C SER A 341 21.42 81.12 -47.99
N PRO A 342 20.68 81.73 -48.93
CA PRO A 342 21.28 82.42 -50.07
C PRO A 342 22.17 83.60 -49.62
N VAL A 343 23.36 83.70 -50.20
CA VAL A 343 24.31 84.79 -49.95
C VAL A 343 23.71 86.10 -50.45
N THR A 344 23.71 87.14 -49.60
CA THR A 344 23.14 88.45 -49.93
C THR A 344 24.19 89.54 -49.76
N GLN A 345 24.41 90.39 -50.77
CA GLN A 345 25.38 91.48 -50.72
C GLN A 345 24.77 92.73 -50.08
N ASP A 346 25.45 93.29 -49.08
CA ASP A 346 25.06 94.55 -48.45
C ASP A 346 25.63 95.74 -49.24
N LYS A 347 24.75 96.62 -49.73
CA LYS A 347 25.12 97.77 -50.57
C LYS A 347 25.82 98.89 -49.80
N SER A 348 25.84 98.84 -48.47
CA SER A 348 26.46 99.86 -47.62
C SER A 348 27.93 99.55 -47.28
N THR A 349 28.28 98.27 -47.17
CA THR A 349 29.61 97.80 -46.77
C THR A 349 30.34 97.03 -47.86
N ASP A 350 29.68 96.72 -48.98
CA ASP A 350 30.17 95.88 -50.09
C ASP A 350 30.57 94.45 -49.64
N LEU A 351 30.05 94.00 -48.50
CA LEU A 351 30.28 92.67 -47.93
C LEU A 351 29.11 91.71 -48.23
N GLU A 352 29.42 90.42 -48.33
CA GLU A 352 28.45 89.34 -48.53
C GLU A 352 28.05 88.71 -47.18
N ARG A 353 26.75 88.65 -46.88
CA ARG A 353 26.21 87.98 -45.69
C ARG A 353 25.96 86.50 -45.99
N PHE A 354 26.47 85.62 -45.14
CA PHE A 354 26.33 84.17 -45.28
C PHE A 354 25.83 83.50 -44.01
N LYS A 355 25.20 82.32 -44.17
CA LYS A 355 24.79 81.41 -43.10
C LYS A 355 24.92 79.97 -43.56
#